data_AF-A0A6N7G6T4-F1
#
_entry.id   AF-A0A6N7G6T4-F1
#
_cell.length_a   1.000
_cell.length_b   1.000
_cell.length_c   1.000
_cell.angle_alpha   90.00
_cell.angle_beta   90.00
_cell.angle_gamma   90.00
#
_symmetry.space_group_name_H-M   'P 1'
#
loop_
_entity.id
_entity.type
_entity.pdbx_description
1 polymer ?
#
loop_
_entity_poly.entity_id
_entity_poly.type
_entity_poly.pdbx_seq_one_letter_code
_entity_poly.pdbx_strand_id
1 'polypeptide(L)'
;MEVEATTGRVVVDGPTLRSARVSQDVPLRRIARTAGMSHGHLSKVEHGEHGRPVTPAILYAYEKCLGIKIAEAVGSGELAQEHRPKQGKDWRPGQLSDFQRRAWRSQVAAVGAGGSVGMPLDRLLHSAGQVRVARPVTDGLRVPLERVAAVLEEAGDLAGAVAHALLWWVIRLRADVDADPLVHAVMARLARRAAREAYTASRHESARVLWLLALEAATAADHPDLRALVLADIAAHHVDVGYHEDALITLRAAEGDERISEETRAALKTVRSGLEPDPS
;
A
#
# COMPACT_ATOMS: atom_id res chain seq x y z
N MET A 1 -25.35 -22.46 13.40
CA MET A 1 -24.04 -22.15 12.77
C MET A 1 -24.22 -20.78 12.12
N GLU A 2 -24.16 -19.75 12.96
CA GLU A 2 -24.34 -18.36 12.52
C GLU A 2 -23.02 -17.89 11.90
N VAL A 3 -23.11 -17.51 10.63
CA VAL A 3 -22.04 -16.83 9.92
C VAL A 3 -22.12 -15.37 10.35
N GLU A 4 -21.36 -15.00 11.38
CA GLU A 4 -21.07 -13.59 11.66
C GLU A 4 -20.27 -13.04 10.47
N ALA A 5 -20.96 -12.28 9.62
CA ALA A 5 -20.33 -11.42 8.65
C ALA A 5 -19.52 -10.38 9.44
N THR A 6 -18.22 -10.64 9.61
CA THR A 6 -17.27 -9.69 10.18
C THR A 6 -17.32 -8.43 9.32
N THR A 7 -18.05 -7.43 9.80
CA THR A 7 -18.04 -6.08 9.28
C THR A 7 -16.59 -5.61 9.40
N GLY A 8 -15.89 -5.59 8.26
CA GLY A 8 -14.45 -5.31 8.19
C GLY A 8 -14.18 -3.85 8.52
N ARG A 9 -14.23 -3.54 9.81
CA ARG A 9 -13.94 -2.22 10.35
C ARG A 9 -12.45 -1.99 10.19
N VAL A 10 -12.09 -0.92 9.49
CA VAL A 10 -10.71 -0.46 9.35
C VAL A 10 -10.09 -0.34 10.74
N VAL A 11 -9.06 -1.16 11.02
CA VAL A 11 -8.38 -1.16 12.31
C VAL A 11 -7.37 -0.02 12.31
N VAL A 12 -7.74 1.10 12.93
CA VAL A 12 -6.85 2.25 13.11
C VAL A 12 -5.85 1.94 14.23
N ASP A 13 -4.56 1.93 13.92
CA ASP A 13 -3.50 1.68 14.89
C ASP A 13 -2.80 2.98 15.36
N GLY A 14 -1.90 2.83 16.33
CA GLY A 14 -1.15 3.94 16.91
C GLY A 14 -0.35 4.75 15.89
N PRO A 15 0.50 4.11 15.07
CA PRO A 15 1.22 4.76 13.98
C PRO A 15 0.32 5.49 12.96
N THR A 16 -0.86 4.94 12.64
CA THR A 16 -1.86 5.66 11.82
C THR A 16 -2.33 6.93 12.51
N LEU A 17 -2.68 6.88 13.80
CA LEU A 17 -3.07 8.07 14.57
C LEU A 17 -1.96 9.12 14.62
N ARG A 18 -0.70 8.68 14.81
CA ARG A 18 0.45 9.57 14.79
C ARG A 18 0.61 10.25 13.44
N SER A 19 0.50 9.48 12.35
CA SER A 19 0.58 9.98 10.98
C SER A 19 -0.48 11.05 10.72
N ALA A 20 -1.74 10.76 11.04
CA ALA A 20 -2.88 11.67 10.90
C ALA A 20 -2.71 12.96 11.72
N ARG A 21 -2.18 12.83 12.94
CA ARG A 21 -1.93 13.98 13.81
C ARG A 21 -0.81 14.86 13.26
N VAL A 22 0.27 14.24 12.81
CA VAL A 22 1.44 14.91 12.27
C VAL A 22 1.13 15.66 10.97
N SER A 23 0.34 15.06 10.06
CA SER A 23 -0.04 15.72 8.81
C SER A 23 -0.91 16.96 9.05
N GLN A 24 -1.69 16.99 10.13
CA GLN A 24 -2.53 18.13 10.49
C GLN A 24 -1.83 19.12 11.46
N ASP A 25 -0.52 18.98 11.68
CA ASP A 25 0.27 19.78 12.63
C ASP A 25 -0.36 19.90 14.03
N VAL A 26 -1.03 18.84 14.50
CA VAL A 26 -1.67 18.84 15.81
C VAL A 26 -0.70 18.33 16.89
N PRO A 27 -0.43 19.08 17.97
CA PRO A 27 0.45 18.62 19.02
C PRO A 27 -0.19 17.52 19.88
N LEU A 28 0.56 16.48 20.23
CA LEU A 28 0.09 15.37 21.06
C LEU A 28 -0.50 15.81 22.41
N ARG A 29 0.02 16.91 22.98
CA ARG A 29 -0.51 17.53 24.21
C ARG A 29 -1.96 17.98 24.09
N ARG A 30 -2.40 18.41 22.90
CA ARG A 30 -3.80 18.81 22.66
C ARG A 30 -4.71 17.59 22.75
N ILE A 31 -4.32 16.51 22.07
CA ILE A 31 -5.03 15.23 22.11
C ILE A 31 -5.11 14.69 23.54
N ALA A 32 -3.97 14.70 24.26
CA ALA A 32 -3.88 14.24 25.64
C ALA A 32 -4.89 14.93 26.56
N ARG A 33 -5.01 16.25 26.42
CA ARG A 33 -5.99 17.05 27.18
C ARG A 33 -7.43 16.67 26.83
N THR A 34 -7.73 16.47 25.55
CA THR A 34 -9.07 16.08 25.08
C THR A 34 -9.44 14.66 25.49
N ALA A 35 -8.48 13.73 25.50
CA ALA A 35 -8.68 12.35 25.91
C ALA A 35 -8.70 12.15 27.44
N GLY A 36 -8.30 13.17 28.21
CA GLY A 36 -8.10 13.02 29.66
C GLY A 36 -6.95 12.07 30.02
N MET A 37 -5.92 11.98 29.16
CA MET A 37 -4.82 11.03 29.31
C MET A 37 -3.47 11.75 29.43
N SER A 38 -2.47 11.08 29.97
CA SER A 38 -1.11 11.63 30.02
C SER A 38 -0.46 11.63 28.63
N HIS A 39 0.41 12.61 28.38
CA HIS A 39 1.20 12.67 27.15
C HIS A 39 2.03 11.40 26.94
N GLY A 40 2.62 10.86 28.02
CA GLY A 40 3.39 9.62 27.97
C GLY A 40 2.53 8.42 27.56
N HIS A 41 1.31 8.31 28.07
CA HIS A 41 0.41 7.21 27.67
C HIS A 41 0.06 7.28 26.18
N LEU A 42 -0.36 8.44 25.68
CA LEU A 42 -0.67 8.57 24.25
C LEU A 42 0.55 8.40 23.36
N SER A 43 1.73 8.83 23.80
CA SER A 43 2.96 8.59 23.05
C SER A 43 3.20 7.10 22.87
N LYS A 44 3.02 6.28 23.90
CA LYS A 44 3.15 4.81 23.81
C LYS A 44 2.11 4.18 22.89
N VAL A 45 0.88 4.69 22.93
CA VAL A 45 -0.18 4.29 21.99
C VAL A 45 0.25 4.60 20.56
N GLU A 46 0.75 5.82 20.28
CA GLU A 46 1.23 6.23 18.95
C GLU A 46 2.41 5.41 18.42
N HIS A 47 3.24 4.84 19.29
CA HIS A 47 4.32 3.93 18.90
C HIS A 47 3.84 2.48 18.73
N GLY A 48 2.58 2.17 19.05
CA GLY A 48 2.05 0.81 19.00
C GLY A 48 2.66 -0.12 20.05
N GLU A 49 3.07 0.41 21.22
CA GLU A 49 3.62 -0.41 22.30
C GLU A 49 2.65 -1.51 22.74
N HIS A 50 3.20 -2.69 23.05
CA HIS A 50 2.39 -3.85 23.46
C HIS A 50 1.55 -3.53 24.71
N GLY A 51 0.26 -3.91 24.67
CA GLY A 51 -0.69 -3.64 25.76
C GLY A 51 -1.24 -2.22 25.81
N ARG A 52 -0.98 -1.38 24.81
CA ARG A 52 -1.51 0.00 24.68
C ARG A 52 -2.33 0.15 23.40
N PRO A 53 -3.51 -0.50 23.30
CA PRO A 53 -4.32 -0.44 22.09
C PRO A 53 -4.94 0.94 21.89
N VAL A 54 -5.27 1.25 20.63
CA VAL A 54 -6.15 2.37 20.30
C VAL A 54 -7.56 2.04 20.81
N THR A 55 -8.00 2.73 21.86
CA THR A 55 -9.35 2.56 22.39
C THR A 55 -10.34 3.50 21.67
N PRO A 56 -11.66 3.23 21.71
CA PRO A 56 -12.65 4.14 21.14
C PRO A 56 -12.58 5.57 21.70
N ALA A 57 -12.22 5.72 22.98
CA ALA A 57 -12.05 7.04 23.59
C ALA A 57 -10.85 7.80 23.02
N ILE A 58 -9.73 7.09 22.76
CA ILE A 58 -8.56 7.67 22.09
C ILE A 58 -8.94 8.08 20.67
N LEU A 59 -9.54 7.17 19.90
CA LEU A 59 -9.95 7.46 18.52
C LEU A 59 -10.87 8.68 18.46
N TYR A 60 -11.89 8.75 19.33
CA TYR A 60 -12.78 9.90 19.43
C TYR A 60 -12.04 11.21 19.74
N ALA A 61 -11.07 11.19 20.65
CA ALA A 61 -10.28 12.38 20.98
C ALA A 61 -9.43 12.85 19.78
N TYR A 62 -8.87 11.93 19.00
CA TYR A 62 -8.19 12.26 17.75
C TYR A 62 -9.15 12.84 16.72
N GLU A 63 -10.26 12.15 16.40
CA GLU A 63 -11.26 12.64 15.43
C GLU A 63 -11.77 14.04 15.80
N LYS A 64 -12.05 14.28 17.09
CA LYS A 64 -12.47 15.58 17.60
C LYS A 64 -11.41 16.67 17.45
N CYS A 65 -10.14 16.34 17.60
CA CYS A 65 -9.06 17.32 17.49
C CYS A 65 -8.64 17.61 16.06
N LEU A 66 -8.71 16.59 15.19
CA LEU A 66 -8.35 16.68 13.78
C LEU A 66 -9.52 17.18 12.92
N GLY A 67 -10.77 17.09 13.40
CA GLY A 67 -11.94 17.50 12.65
C GLY A 67 -12.32 16.55 11.51
N ILE A 68 -11.77 15.34 11.51
CA ILE A 68 -11.97 14.32 10.45
C ILE A 68 -12.34 12.98 11.07
N LYS A 69 -13.09 12.18 10.31
CA LYS A 69 -13.35 10.77 10.63
C LYS A 69 -12.17 9.93 10.19
N ILE A 70 -11.28 9.59 11.12
CA ILE A 70 -10.02 8.92 10.78
C ILE A 70 -10.29 7.58 10.10
N ALA A 71 -11.23 6.78 10.60
CA ALA A 71 -11.55 5.49 9.97
C ALA A 71 -12.04 5.64 8.51
N GLU A 72 -12.74 6.73 8.20
CA GLU A 72 -13.20 7.04 6.84
C GLU A 72 -12.06 7.60 5.99
N ALA A 73 -11.26 8.49 6.55
CA ALA A 73 -10.13 9.14 5.89
C ALA A 73 -8.95 8.17 5.60
N VAL A 74 -8.77 7.14 6.45
CA VAL A 74 -7.92 5.96 6.18
C VAL A 74 -8.48 5.21 4.97
N GLY A 75 -9.79 4.93 4.98
CA GLY A 75 -10.48 4.20 3.91
C GLY A 75 -10.66 4.97 2.60
N SER A 76 -10.46 6.29 2.56
CA SER A 76 -10.51 7.12 1.35
C SER A 76 -9.12 7.58 0.87
N GLY A 77 -8.07 7.35 1.68
CA GLY A 77 -6.72 7.83 1.42
C GLY A 77 -6.53 9.34 1.66
N GLU A 78 -7.47 10.01 2.31
CA GLU A 78 -7.48 11.47 2.54
C GLU A 78 -6.55 11.93 3.66
N LEU A 79 -6.10 11.04 4.55
CA LEU A 79 -5.18 11.39 5.65
C LEU A 79 -3.79 11.88 5.21
N ALA A 80 -3.48 11.77 3.92
CA ALA A 80 -2.14 11.89 3.37
C ALA A 80 -1.76 13.29 2.84
N GLN A 81 -2.62 14.31 2.95
CA GLN A 81 -2.21 15.65 2.52
C GLN A 81 -1.33 16.34 3.57
N GLU A 82 -0.10 16.60 3.13
CA GLU A 82 0.84 17.63 3.57
C GLU A 82 1.10 17.75 5.07
N HIS A 83 2.15 17.09 5.57
CA HIS A 83 3.24 17.74 6.34
C HIS A 83 4.34 16.70 6.63
N ARG A 84 5.56 16.93 6.14
CA ARG A 84 6.76 16.21 6.61
C ARG A 84 7.19 16.85 7.94
N PRO A 85 6.98 16.22 9.11
CA PRO A 85 7.44 16.82 10.36
C PRO A 85 8.96 16.83 10.43
N LYS A 86 9.51 17.84 11.07
CA LYS A 86 10.90 17.81 11.53
C LYS A 86 11.00 16.94 12.79
N GLN A 87 11.64 15.79 12.63
CA GLN A 87 12.41 15.00 13.63
C GLN A 87 11.70 14.32 14.82
N GLY A 88 11.77 12.98 14.79
CA GLY A 88 12.40 12.14 15.83
C GLY A 88 13.24 11.07 15.10
N LYS A 89 14.40 10.66 15.64
CA LYS A 89 15.40 9.84 14.92
C LYS A 89 14.88 8.50 14.36
N ASP A 90 13.74 8.01 14.84
CA ASP A 90 13.31 6.62 14.60
C ASP A 90 11.97 6.48 13.83
N TRP A 91 11.17 7.56 13.75
CA TRP A 91 9.84 7.48 13.15
C TRP A 91 9.82 8.02 11.72
N ARG A 92 9.18 7.27 10.81
CA ARG A 92 9.00 7.65 9.40
C ARG A 92 7.52 7.55 8.99
N PRO A 93 6.99 8.48 8.17
CA PRO A 93 5.65 8.36 7.60
C PRO A 93 5.45 6.99 6.93
N GLY A 94 4.29 6.39 7.12
CA GLY A 94 3.96 5.08 6.54
C GLY A 94 4.40 3.86 7.36
N GLN A 95 5.13 4.05 8.47
CA GLN A 95 5.41 2.97 9.43
C GLN A 95 4.12 2.36 9.99
N LEU A 96 4.12 1.03 10.05
CA LEU A 96 3.09 0.17 10.65
C LEU A 96 3.48 -0.22 12.09
N SER A 97 2.50 -0.53 12.93
CA SER A 97 2.78 -1.27 14.17
C SER A 97 3.42 -2.63 13.88
N ASP A 98 4.15 -3.18 14.84
CA ASP A 98 4.79 -4.51 14.73
C ASP A 98 3.82 -5.62 14.31
N PHE A 99 2.59 -5.59 14.83
CA PHE A 99 1.55 -6.54 14.45
C PHE A 99 1.14 -6.37 12.99
N GLN A 100 0.83 -5.14 12.56
CA GLN A 100 0.46 -4.86 11.19
C GLN A 100 1.61 -5.11 10.21
N ARG A 101 2.85 -4.80 10.58
CA ARG A 101 4.05 -5.12 9.79
C ARG A 101 4.16 -6.61 9.53
N ARG A 102 4.02 -7.44 10.56
CA ARG A 102 4.03 -8.91 10.41
C ARG A 102 2.85 -9.43 9.59
N ALA A 103 1.65 -8.90 9.83
CA ALA A 103 0.47 -9.26 9.06
C ALA A 103 0.65 -8.91 7.58
N TRP A 104 1.14 -7.71 7.28
CA TRP A 104 1.42 -7.27 5.93
C TRP A 104 2.48 -8.17 5.28
N ARG A 105 3.63 -8.39 5.94
CA ARG A 105 4.67 -9.30 5.43
C ARG A 105 4.14 -10.71 5.14
N SER A 106 3.25 -11.23 6.00
CA SER A 106 2.61 -12.53 5.77
C SER A 106 1.72 -12.52 4.53
N GLN A 107 1.01 -11.43 4.25
CA GLN A 107 0.21 -11.27 3.04
C GLN A 107 1.10 -11.15 1.78
N VAL A 108 2.21 -10.39 1.82
CA VAL A 108 3.19 -10.35 0.71
C VAL A 108 3.62 -11.78 0.35
N ALA A 109 4.03 -12.56 1.35
CA ALA A 109 4.52 -13.92 1.16
C ALA A 109 3.42 -14.85 0.63
N ALA A 110 2.21 -14.77 1.20
CA ALA A 110 1.08 -15.59 0.75
C ALA A 110 0.69 -15.28 -0.70
N VAL A 111 0.60 -14.00 -1.08
CA VAL A 111 0.23 -13.58 -2.45
C VAL A 111 1.34 -13.90 -3.44
N GLY A 112 2.60 -13.66 -3.07
CA GLY A 112 3.75 -14.04 -3.91
C GLY A 112 3.85 -15.54 -4.18
N ALA A 113 3.32 -16.38 -3.28
CA ALA A 113 3.21 -17.82 -3.44
C ALA A 113 1.94 -18.29 -4.20
N GLY A 114 1.13 -17.37 -4.73
CA GLY A 114 -0.09 -17.67 -5.48
C GLY A 114 -1.38 -17.63 -4.67
N GLY A 115 -1.34 -17.20 -3.42
CA GLY A 115 -2.53 -16.91 -2.62
C GLY A 115 -3.28 -15.66 -3.12
N SER A 116 -4.56 -15.56 -2.78
CA SER A 116 -5.34 -14.34 -3.02
C SER A 116 -5.08 -13.29 -1.94
N VAL A 117 -5.26 -12.01 -2.24
CA VAL A 117 -5.20 -10.93 -1.24
C VAL A 117 -6.24 -11.11 -0.11
N GLY A 118 -7.32 -11.86 -0.38
CA GLY A 118 -8.36 -12.19 0.62
C GLY A 118 -9.24 -11.00 1.03
N MET A 119 -8.96 -9.80 0.51
CA MET A 119 -9.83 -8.64 0.65
C MET A 119 -10.76 -8.53 -0.56
N PRO A 120 -12.04 -8.20 -0.35
CA PRO A 120 -12.94 -7.83 -1.44
C PRO A 120 -12.33 -6.70 -2.29
N LEU A 121 -12.28 -6.89 -3.61
CA LEU A 121 -11.59 -5.99 -4.54
C LEU A 121 -12.19 -4.57 -4.55
N ASP A 122 -13.49 -4.47 -4.30
CA ASP A 122 -14.24 -3.24 -4.08
C ASP A 122 -13.74 -2.44 -2.85
N ARG A 123 -13.30 -3.12 -1.78
CA ARG A 123 -12.68 -2.47 -0.62
C ARG A 123 -11.27 -1.99 -0.92
N LEU A 124 -10.47 -2.81 -1.60
CA LEU A 124 -9.13 -2.41 -2.06
C LEU A 124 -9.22 -1.14 -2.90
N LEU A 125 -10.19 -1.09 -3.80
CA LEU A 125 -10.41 0.06 -4.66
C LEU A 125 -10.99 1.29 -3.95
N HIS A 126 -11.84 1.11 -2.94
CA HIS A 126 -12.27 2.23 -2.10
C HIS A 126 -11.07 2.88 -1.39
N SER A 127 -10.18 2.06 -0.80
CA SER A 127 -8.96 2.54 -0.14
C SER A 127 -7.94 3.19 -1.06
N ALA A 128 -8.03 2.91 -2.37
CA ALA A 128 -7.19 3.52 -3.39
C ALA A 128 -7.76 4.86 -3.90
N GLY A 129 -9.05 5.13 -3.68
CA GLY A 129 -9.76 6.32 -4.17
C GLY A 129 -10.59 6.03 -5.43
N GLN A 130 -11.75 6.71 -5.53
CA GLN A 130 -12.71 6.53 -6.63
C GLN A 130 -12.38 7.40 -7.84
N VAL A 131 -12.21 6.77 -9.01
CA VAL A 131 -12.27 7.46 -10.30
C VAL A 131 -13.55 7.04 -11.01
N ARG A 132 -14.43 8.01 -11.29
CA ARG A 132 -15.66 7.76 -12.05
C ARG A 132 -15.34 7.66 -13.54
N VAL A 133 -15.31 6.44 -14.07
CA VAL A 133 -15.19 6.21 -15.51
C VAL A 133 -16.58 6.13 -16.13
N ALA A 134 -16.86 7.00 -17.11
CA ALA A 134 -18.12 7.02 -17.84
C ALA A 134 -18.11 5.90 -18.90
N ARG A 135 -18.90 4.85 -18.66
CA ARG A 135 -19.18 3.66 -19.49
C ARG A 135 -18.08 2.59 -19.60
N PRO A 136 -18.45 1.30 -19.46
CA PRO A 136 -17.62 0.19 -19.92
C PRO A 136 -17.55 0.18 -21.46
N VAL A 137 -16.41 -0.18 -22.02
CA VAL A 137 -16.19 -0.28 -23.47
C VAL A 137 -16.01 -1.75 -23.82
N THR A 138 -16.69 -2.20 -24.87
CA THR A 138 -16.81 -3.60 -25.33
C THR A 138 -15.58 -4.11 -26.09
N ASP A 139 -15.36 -5.43 -26.01
CA ASP A 139 -14.51 -6.44 -26.72
C ASP A 139 -13.35 -6.09 -27.67
N GLY A 140 -13.12 -4.85 -28.09
CA GLY A 140 -12.06 -4.46 -29.04
C GLY A 140 -10.74 -3.96 -28.41
N LEU A 141 -10.60 -3.98 -27.09
CA LEU A 141 -9.57 -3.18 -26.37
C LEU A 141 -8.36 -3.96 -25.84
N ARG A 142 -8.23 -5.27 -26.07
CA ARG A 142 -7.11 -6.07 -25.53
C ARG A 142 -5.74 -5.55 -25.97
N VAL A 143 -5.51 -5.42 -27.28
CA VAL A 143 -4.23 -4.95 -27.84
C VAL A 143 -3.94 -3.47 -27.51
N PRO A 144 -4.93 -2.55 -27.53
CA PRO A 144 -4.73 -1.18 -27.05
C PRO A 144 -4.29 -1.10 -25.58
N LEU A 145 -4.80 -1.96 -24.71
CA LEU A 145 -4.50 -1.91 -23.27
C LEU A 145 -3.06 -2.24 -22.93
N GLU A 146 -2.49 -3.26 -23.57
CA GLU A 146 -1.08 -3.61 -23.38
C GLU A 146 -0.16 -2.44 -23.72
N ARG A 147 -0.40 -1.82 -24.89
CA ARG A 147 0.40 -0.69 -25.36
C ARG A 147 0.26 0.51 -24.43
N VAL A 148 -0.96 0.80 -23.97
CA VAL A 148 -1.20 1.89 -23.02
C VAL A 148 -0.51 1.59 -21.69
N ALA A 149 -0.59 0.36 -21.17
CA ALA A 149 0.08 -0.01 -19.92
C ALA A 149 1.61 0.10 -20.03
N ALA A 150 2.19 -0.32 -21.15
CA ALA A 150 3.62 -0.16 -21.42
C ALA A 150 4.05 1.31 -21.48
N VAL A 151 3.29 2.14 -22.21
CA VAL A 151 3.56 3.59 -22.31
C VAL A 151 3.46 4.27 -20.94
N LEU A 152 2.53 3.84 -20.08
CA LEU A 152 2.34 4.42 -18.74
C LEU A 152 3.45 4.04 -17.75
N GLU A 153 4.14 2.92 -17.96
CA GLU A 153 5.32 2.54 -17.17
C GLU A 153 6.52 3.46 -17.46
N GLU A 154 6.64 3.94 -18.70
CA GLU A 154 7.70 4.87 -19.11
C GLU A 154 7.34 6.35 -18.86
N ALA A 155 6.07 6.64 -18.63
CA ALA A 155 5.58 8.02 -18.50
C ALA A 155 5.76 8.59 -17.07
N GLY A 156 6.06 9.89 -17.01
CA GLY A 156 6.24 10.66 -15.77
C GLY A 156 4.97 10.81 -14.93
N ASP A 157 4.96 11.71 -13.95
CA ASP A 157 3.98 11.76 -12.84
C ASP A 157 2.49 11.68 -13.25
N LEU A 158 2.11 12.29 -14.38
CA LEU A 158 0.72 12.25 -14.88
C LEU A 158 0.21 10.82 -15.16
N ALA A 159 1.12 9.87 -15.41
CA ALA A 159 0.81 8.49 -15.71
C ALA A 159 0.18 7.74 -14.53
N GLY A 160 0.44 8.17 -13.29
CA GLY A 160 -0.12 7.54 -12.09
C GLY A 160 -1.65 7.67 -12.01
N ALA A 161 -2.17 8.88 -12.23
CA ALA A 161 -3.61 9.13 -12.22
C ALA A 161 -4.34 8.39 -13.35
N VAL A 162 -3.74 8.35 -14.54
CA VAL A 162 -4.27 7.62 -15.69
C VAL A 162 -4.24 6.11 -15.42
N ALA A 163 -3.14 5.59 -14.87
CA ALA A 163 -3.03 4.17 -14.51
C ALA A 163 -4.11 3.77 -13.50
N HIS A 164 -4.39 4.63 -12.51
CA HIS A 164 -5.46 4.41 -11.53
C HIS A 164 -6.85 4.33 -12.17
N ALA A 165 -7.15 5.25 -13.09
CA ALA A 165 -8.43 5.27 -13.81
C ALA A 165 -8.61 4.02 -14.68
N LEU A 166 -7.55 3.61 -15.38
CA LEU A 166 -7.55 2.41 -16.21
C LEU A 166 -7.60 1.13 -15.37
N LEU A 167 -6.95 1.09 -14.21
CA LEU A 167 -7.02 -0.04 -13.29
C LEU A 167 -8.46 -0.33 -12.86
N TRP A 168 -9.21 0.72 -12.50
CA TRP A 168 -10.63 0.63 -12.17
C TRP A 168 -11.44 -0.01 -13.31
N TRP A 169 -11.11 0.34 -14.55
CA TRP A 169 -11.78 -0.18 -15.71
C TRP A 169 -11.40 -1.66 -15.99
N VAL A 170 -10.11 -2.01 -15.92
CA VAL A 170 -9.61 -3.38 -16.10
C VAL A 170 -10.17 -4.34 -15.05
N ILE A 171 -10.30 -3.89 -13.79
CA ILE A 171 -10.90 -4.71 -12.73
C ILE A 171 -12.35 -5.06 -13.03
N ARG A 172 -13.13 -4.13 -13.58
CA ARG A 172 -14.51 -4.41 -13.97
C ARG A 172 -14.57 -5.40 -15.11
N LEU A 173 -13.65 -5.32 -16.07
CA LEU A 173 -13.55 -6.29 -17.15
C LEU A 173 -13.19 -7.70 -16.66
N ARG A 174 -12.35 -7.81 -15.61
CA ARG A 174 -11.97 -9.11 -15.03
C ARG A 174 -13.19 -9.91 -14.57
N ALA A 175 -14.23 -9.25 -14.05
CA ALA A 175 -15.45 -9.93 -13.60
C ALA A 175 -16.17 -10.69 -14.73
N ASP A 176 -15.93 -10.30 -15.99
CA ASP A 176 -16.55 -10.90 -17.17
C ASP A 176 -15.56 -11.82 -17.94
N VAL A 177 -14.26 -11.73 -17.66
CA VAL A 177 -13.18 -12.42 -18.38
C VAL A 177 -12.28 -13.14 -17.38
N ASP A 178 -12.84 -14.16 -16.73
CA ASP A 178 -12.04 -15.01 -15.84
C ASP A 178 -10.95 -15.75 -16.66
N ALA A 179 -9.71 -15.69 -16.15
CA ALA A 179 -8.53 -16.45 -16.59
C ALA A 179 -7.74 -15.99 -17.83
N ASP A 180 -7.81 -14.73 -18.28
CA ASP A 180 -6.86 -14.24 -19.30
C ASP A 180 -5.53 -13.75 -18.64
N PRO A 181 -4.39 -14.45 -18.83
CA PRO A 181 -3.10 -14.04 -18.26
C PRO A 181 -2.68 -12.63 -18.72
N LEU A 182 -3.13 -12.22 -19.91
CA LEU A 182 -2.83 -10.90 -20.44
C LEU A 182 -3.53 -9.79 -19.64
N VAL A 183 -4.80 -9.97 -19.31
CA VAL A 183 -5.57 -9.02 -18.50
C VAL A 183 -4.93 -8.89 -17.12
N HIS A 184 -4.48 -10.01 -16.54
CA HIS A 184 -3.73 -10.02 -15.29
C HIS A 184 -2.39 -9.26 -15.40
N ALA A 185 -1.63 -9.44 -16.48
CA ALA A 185 -0.38 -8.71 -16.70
C ALA A 185 -0.60 -7.20 -16.84
N VAL A 186 -1.65 -6.77 -17.56
CA VAL A 186 -2.03 -5.36 -17.68
C VAL A 186 -2.44 -4.79 -16.32
N MET A 187 -3.30 -5.50 -15.58
CA MET A 187 -3.73 -5.12 -14.24
C MET A 187 -2.53 -4.96 -13.30
N ALA A 188 -1.56 -5.87 -13.37
CA ALA A 188 -0.35 -5.81 -12.56
C ALA A 188 0.50 -4.56 -12.85
N ARG A 189 0.73 -4.21 -14.12
CA ARG A 189 1.46 -2.98 -14.51
C ARG A 189 0.74 -1.72 -14.05
N LEU A 190 -0.57 -1.64 -14.29
CA LEU A 190 -1.37 -0.48 -13.89
C LEU A 190 -1.41 -0.31 -12.36
N ALA A 191 -1.61 -1.40 -11.62
CA ALA A 191 -1.62 -1.38 -10.16
C ALA A 191 -0.25 -1.00 -9.59
N ARG A 192 0.85 -1.53 -10.15
CA ARG A 192 2.21 -1.17 -9.77
C ARG A 192 2.49 0.32 -10.00
N ARG A 193 2.11 0.87 -11.16
CA ARG A 193 2.28 2.30 -11.44
C ARG A 193 1.45 3.18 -10.52
N ALA A 194 0.20 2.81 -10.28
CA ALA A 194 -0.68 3.51 -9.33
C ALA A 194 -0.14 3.42 -7.90
N ALA A 195 0.45 2.30 -7.49
CA ALA A 195 1.08 2.13 -6.19
C ALA A 195 2.27 3.08 -6.00
N ARG A 196 3.13 3.21 -7.02
CA ARG A 196 4.25 4.17 -7.03
C ARG A 196 3.76 5.61 -6.89
N GLU A 197 2.69 5.98 -7.59
CA GLU A 197 2.09 7.31 -7.48
C GLU A 197 1.46 7.56 -6.10
N ALA A 198 0.75 6.57 -5.55
CA ALA A 198 0.26 6.64 -4.18
C ALA A 198 1.42 6.83 -3.21
N TYR A 199 2.53 6.12 -3.43
CA TYR A 199 3.72 6.18 -2.60
C TYR A 199 4.41 7.56 -2.65
N THR A 200 4.66 8.12 -3.84
CA THR A 200 5.24 9.46 -4.00
C THR A 200 4.34 10.55 -3.39
N ALA A 201 3.02 10.38 -3.50
CA ALA A 201 2.02 11.21 -2.84
C ALA A 201 1.85 10.93 -1.33
N SER A 202 2.75 10.15 -0.70
CA SER A 202 2.71 9.78 0.73
C SER A 202 1.44 9.04 1.19
N ARG A 203 0.67 8.47 0.26
CA ARG A 203 -0.49 7.58 0.51
C ARG A 203 -0.04 6.14 0.71
N HIS A 204 0.74 5.90 1.77
CA HIS A 204 1.42 4.61 2.00
C HIS A 204 0.47 3.42 2.13
N GLU A 205 -0.73 3.60 2.67
CA GLU A 205 -1.72 2.52 2.76
C GLU A 205 -2.28 2.14 1.40
N SER A 206 -2.71 3.12 0.61
CA SER A 206 -3.14 2.90 -0.78
C SER A 206 -2.02 2.25 -1.60
N ALA A 207 -0.76 2.67 -1.40
CA ALA A 207 0.40 2.06 -2.05
C ALA A 207 0.55 0.56 -1.69
N ARG A 208 0.45 0.19 -0.41
CA ARG A 208 0.50 -1.22 0.04
C ARG A 208 -0.61 -2.07 -0.57
N VAL A 209 -1.84 -1.54 -0.57
CA VAL A 209 -2.99 -2.20 -1.19
C VAL A 209 -2.79 -2.41 -2.69
N LEU A 210 -2.30 -1.38 -3.39
CA LEU A 210 -2.07 -1.45 -4.83
C LEU A 210 -0.90 -2.36 -5.20
N TRP A 211 0.17 -2.42 -4.38
CA TRP A 211 1.24 -3.41 -4.56
C TRP A 211 0.77 -4.84 -4.33
N LEU A 212 -0.11 -5.07 -3.34
CA LEU A 212 -0.74 -6.37 -3.14
C LEU A 212 -1.51 -6.83 -4.36
N LEU A 213 -2.34 -5.94 -4.90
CA LEU A 213 -3.10 -6.20 -6.11
C LEU A 213 -2.17 -6.45 -7.31
N ALA A 214 -1.11 -5.65 -7.44
CA ALA A 214 -0.11 -5.83 -8.50
C ALA A 214 0.58 -7.20 -8.39
N LEU A 215 0.90 -7.64 -7.18
CA LEU A 215 1.56 -8.93 -6.92
C LEU A 215 0.64 -10.12 -7.21
N GLU A 216 -0.63 -10.03 -6.79
CA GLU A 216 -1.65 -11.05 -7.10
C GLU A 216 -1.83 -11.16 -8.61
N ALA A 217 -1.99 -10.02 -9.28
CA ALA A 217 -2.16 -9.94 -10.72
C ALA A 217 -0.95 -10.48 -11.49
N ALA A 218 0.28 -10.13 -11.08
CA ALA A 218 1.50 -10.64 -11.72
C ALA A 218 1.66 -12.15 -11.54
N THR A 219 1.24 -12.67 -10.39
CA THR A 219 1.26 -14.12 -10.11
C THR A 219 0.19 -14.86 -10.90
N ALA A 220 -1.02 -14.32 -11.00
CA ALA A 220 -2.09 -14.88 -11.83
C ALA A 220 -1.77 -14.84 -13.34
N ALA A 221 -0.96 -13.86 -13.78
CA ALA A 221 -0.45 -13.79 -15.14
C ALA A 221 0.72 -14.75 -15.43
N ASP A 222 1.24 -15.45 -14.41
CA ASP A 222 2.52 -16.19 -14.45
C ASP A 222 3.67 -15.38 -15.08
N HIS A 223 3.78 -14.09 -14.71
CA HIS A 223 4.80 -13.19 -15.27
C HIS A 223 5.94 -12.96 -14.26
N PRO A 224 7.05 -13.73 -14.33
CA PRO A 224 8.11 -13.73 -13.31
C PRO A 224 8.77 -12.36 -13.14
N ASP A 225 9.08 -11.67 -14.25
CA ASP A 225 9.71 -10.35 -14.22
C ASP A 225 8.84 -9.31 -13.50
N LEU A 226 7.55 -9.26 -13.83
CA LEU A 226 6.62 -8.31 -13.24
C LEU A 226 6.43 -8.58 -11.76
N ARG A 227 6.36 -9.86 -11.35
CA ARG A 227 6.33 -10.25 -9.94
C ARG A 227 7.57 -9.77 -9.20
N ALA A 228 8.75 -10.00 -9.77
CA ALA A 228 10.02 -9.56 -9.17
C ALA A 228 10.10 -8.04 -9.05
N LEU A 229 9.66 -7.29 -10.06
CA LEU A 229 9.62 -5.83 -10.05
C LEU A 229 8.65 -5.26 -9.01
N VAL A 230 7.48 -5.89 -8.80
CA VAL A 230 6.56 -5.49 -7.72
C VAL A 230 7.19 -5.74 -6.35
N LEU A 231 7.83 -6.89 -6.14
CA LEU A 231 8.54 -7.19 -4.89
C LEU A 231 9.70 -6.21 -4.64
N ALA A 232 10.41 -5.79 -5.69
CA ALA A 232 11.44 -4.75 -5.58
C ALA A 232 10.88 -3.40 -5.11
N ASP A 233 9.72 -2.99 -5.62
CA ASP A 233 9.04 -1.76 -5.17
C ASP A 233 8.59 -1.86 -3.69
N ILE A 234 8.09 -3.02 -3.27
CA ILE A 234 7.76 -3.29 -1.86
C ILE A 234 9.03 -3.23 -0.98
N ALA A 235 10.15 -3.77 -1.45
CA ALA A 235 11.42 -3.72 -0.73
C ALA A 235 11.96 -2.28 -0.58
N ALA A 236 11.86 -1.47 -1.64
CA ALA A 236 12.21 -0.05 -1.59
C ALA A 236 11.33 0.70 -0.56
N HIS A 237 10.02 0.44 -0.56
CA HIS A 237 9.12 0.99 0.45
C HIS A 237 9.54 0.62 1.87
N HIS A 238 9.90 -0.65 2.12
CA HIS A 238 10.38 -1.09 3.42
C HIS A 238 11.61 -0.31 3.89
N VAL A 239 12.60 -0.07 3.03
CA VAL A 239 13.77 0.76 3.41
C VAL A 239 13.37 2.18 3.73
N ASP A 240 12.51 2.78 2.91
CA ASP A 240 12.09 4.16 3.12
C ASP A 240 11.35 4.35 4.46
N VAL A 241 10.59 3.36 4.92
CA VAL A 241 9.94 3.39 6.25
C VAL A 241 10.82 2.80 7.38
N GLY A 242 12.03 2.33 7.07
CA GLY A 242 13.04 1.88 8.04
C GLY A 242 13.07 0.37 8.35
N TYR A 243 12.34 -0.45 7.62
CA TYR A 243 12.28 -1.91 7.79
C TYR A 243 13.30 -2.66 6.91
N HIS A 244 14.59 -2.40 7.14
CA HIS A 244 15.68 -2.93 6.31
C HIS A 244 15.70 -4.47 6.23
N GLU A 245 15.42 -5.17 7.34
CA GLU A 245 15.36 -6.64 7.34
C GLU A 245 14.22 -7.15 6.44
N ASP A 246 13.03 -6.55 6.54
CA ASP A 246 11.89 -6.92 5.71
C ASP A 246 12.16 -6.59 4.23
N ALA A 247 12.91 -5.52 3.92
CA ALA A 247 13.34 -5.22 2.57
C ALA A 247 14.23 -6.33 1.97
N LEU A 248 15.23 -6.81 2.72
CA LEU A 248 16.12 -7.88 2.30
C LEU A 248 15.37 -9.20 2.11
N ILE A 249 14.42 -9.53 2.99
CA ILE A 249 13.57 -10.71 2.86
C ILE A 249 12.74 -10.64 1.58
N THR A 250 12.07 -9.51 1.33
CA THR A 250 11.27 -9.31 0.11
C THR A 250 12.13 -9.38 -1.15
N LEU A 251 13.34 -8.81 -1.13
CA LEU A 251 14.22 -8.83 -2.30
C LEU A 251 14.75 -10.24 -2.61
N ARG A 252 15.07 -11.04 -1.58
CA ARG A 252 15.43 -12.46 -1.78
C ARG A 252 14.29 -13.25 -2.40
N ALA A 253 13.04 -12.97 -2.02
CA ALA A 253 11.89 -13.59 -2.65
C ALA A 253 11.74 -13.17 -4.13
N ALA A 254 12.07 -11.91 -4.48
CA ALA A 254 12.06 -11.44 -5.87
C ALA A 254 13.09 -12.16 -6.75
N GLU A 255 14.27 -12.47 -6.20
CA GLU A 255 15.36 -13.15 -6.92
C GLU A 255 15.22 -14.67 -6.99
N GLY A 256 14.34 -15.25 -6.17
CA GLY A 256 14.21 -16.71 -6.05
C GLY A 256 13.59 -17.40 -7.26
N ASP A 257 12.97 -16.67 -8.19
CA ASP A 257 12.44 -17.24 -9.43
C ASP A 257 13.51 -17.24 -10.53
N GLU A 258 13.97 -18.43 -10.92
CA GLU A 258 15.01 -18.62 -11.94
C GLU A 258 14.56 -18.17 -13.34
N ARG A 259 13.26 -18.00 -13.57
CA ARG A 259 12.67 -17.59 -14.85
C ARG A 259 12.76 -16.08 -15.11
N ILE A 260 13.26 -15.28 -14.16
CA ILE A 260 13.42 -13.84 -14.38
C ILE A 260 14.47 -13.55 -15.45
N SER A 261 14.23 -12.54 -16.27
CA SER A 261 15.15 -12.05 -17.29
C SER A 261 16.42 -11.45 -16.68
N GLU A 262 17.50 -11.43 -17.46
CA GLU A 262 18.76 -10.79 -17.04
C GLU A 262 18.59 -9.29 -16.78
N GLU A 263 17.73 -8.62 -17.54
CA GLU A 263 17.41 -7.21 -17.33
C GLU A 263 16.75 -6.98 -15.96
N THR A 264 15.75 -7.80 -15.62
CA THR A 264 15.10 -7.73 -14.31
C THR A 264 16.10 -8.06 -13.19
N ARG A 265 16.94 -9.07 -13.38
CA ARG A 265 17.99 -9.42 -12.41
C ARG A 265 18.98 -8.27 -12.20
N ALA A 266 19.36 -7.55 -13.26
CA ALA A 266 20.21 -6.37 -13.16
C ALA A 266 19.51 -5.24 -12.38
N ALA A 267 18.20 -5.01 -12.63
CA ALA A 267 17.41 -4.04 -11.87
C ALA A 267 17.33 -4.39 -10.37
N LEU A 268 17.13 -5.67 -10.02
CA LEU A 268 17.13 -6.12 -8.62
C LEU A 268 18.47 -5.90 -7.92
N LYS A 269 19.59 -6.13 -8.63
CA LYS A 269 20.94 -5.83 -8.10
C LYS A 269 21.12 -4.35 -7.80
N THR A 270 20.65 -3.46 -8.70
CA THR A 270 20.70 -2.01 -8.46
C THR A 270 19.91 -1.63 -7.21
N VAL A 271 18.72 -2.21 -7.01
CA VAL A 271 17.93 -2.00 -5.78
C VAL A 271 18.71 -2.49 -4.58
N ARG A 272 19.25 -3.72 -4.61
CA ARG A 272 20.06 -4.31 -3.52
C ARG A 272 21.20 -3.40 -3.09
N SER A 273 21.97 -2.90 -4.04
CA SER A 273 23.13 -2.05 -3.76
C SER A 273 22.72 -0.73 -3.08
N GLY A 274 21.48 -0.28 -3.25
CA GLY A 274 20.92 0.85 -2.50
C GLY A 274 20.43 0.50 -1.09
N LEU A 275 20.23 -0.79 -0.77
CA LEU A 275 19.79 -1.26 0.56
C LEU A 275 20.96 -1.61 1.48
N GLU A 276 22.10 -2.03 0.93
CA GLU A 276 23.28 -2.37 1.70
C GLU A 276 23.93 -1.08 2.23
N PRO A 277 24.17 -0.94 3.55
CA PRO A 277 24.87 0.21 4.07
C PRO A 277 26.29 0.24 3.48
N ASP A 278 26.73 1.43 3.07
CA ASP A 278 28.10 1.66 2.62
C ASP A 278 29.04 1.12 3.72
N PRO A 279 29.94 0.16 3.41
CA PRO A 279 30.86 -0.39 4.41
C PRO A 279 31.80 0.74 4.83
N SER A 280 31.48 1.37 5.96
CA SER A 280 32.26 2.43 6.60
C SER A 280 33.10 1.87 7.74
#